data_AF-A0A8T8E0I5-F1
#
_entry.id   AF-A0A8T8E0I5-F1
#
_cell.length_a   1.000
_cell.length_b   1.000
_cell.length_c   1.000
_cell.angle_alpha   90.00
_cell.angle_beta   90.00
_cell.angle_gamma   90.00
#
_symmetry.space_group_name_H-M   'P 1'
#
loop_
_entity.id
_entity.type
_entity.pdbx_description
1 polymer ?
#
loop_
_entity_poly.entity_id
_entity_poly.type
_entity_poly.pdbx_seq_one_letter_code
_entity_poly.pdbx_strand_id
1 'polypeptide(L)'
;MHEFSLTKDIEDMDEGELRSTLDEFMEKHADNITAYGDLEDDVAEYSEKVEALEGDLETAQTYFAEKASDYTHLETEVIVERFSLAETIEMAGEAEEAEFSEPEADEVEAEDEGDETRFSERPEKGRVPSEGDKSAFAQQAEDDVSRLLGL
;
A
#
# COMPACT_ATOMS: atom_id res chain seq x y z
N MET A 1 9.39 -30.45 -3.71
CA MET A 1 9.60 -31.36 -2.57
C MET A 1 9.26 -32.76 -3.02
N HIS A 2 10.20 -33.69 -2.90
CA HIS A 2 10.07 -35.08 -3.30
C HIS A 2 9.46 -35.91 -2.17
N GLU A 3 8.45 -36.69 -2.49
CA GLU A 3 7.89 -37.70 -1.59
C GLU A 3 8.43 -39.08 -1.96
N PHE A 4 8.73 -39.89 -0.95
CA PHE A 4 9.20 -41.25 -1.14
C PHE A 4 8.09 -42.25 -0.81
N SER A 5 7.87 -43.21 -1.71
CA SER A 5 6.94 -44.32 -1.50
C SER A 5 7.56 -45.60 -2.01
N LEU A 6 7.34 -46.68 -1.27
CA LEU A 6 7.79 -48.01 -1.67
C LEU A 6 6.74 -48.63 -2.60
N THR A 7 7.21 -49.21 -3.71
CA THR A 7 6.36 -49.91 -4.68
C THR A 7 6.05 -51.36 -4.28
N LYS A 8 6.81 -51.93 -3.34
CA LYS A 8 6.62 -53.25 -2.73
C LYS A 8 6.99 -53.22 -1.25
N ASP A 9 6.46 -54.17 -0.48
CA ASP A 9 6.90 -54.39 0.89
C ASP A 9 8.37 -54.82 0.93
N ILE A 10 9.08 -54.38 1.98
CA ILE A 10 10.53 -54.60 2.15
C ILE A 10 10.87 -56.10 2.17
N GLU A 11 9.96 -56.93 2.69
CA GLU A 11 10.15 -58.39 2.78
C GLU A 11 10.13 -59.10 1.41
N ASP A 12 9.52 -58.47 0.40
CA ASP A 12 9.40 -58.98 -0.96
C ASP A 12 10.46 -58.40 -1.92
N MET A 13 11.33 -57.52 -1.41
CA MET A 13 12.40 -56.90 -2.19
C MET A 13 13.69 -57.71 -2.12
N ASP A 14 14.37 -57.87 -3.26
CA ASP A 14 15.72 -58.45 -3.27
C ASP A 14 16.80 -57.42 -2.87
N GLU A 15 18.03 -57.89 -2.61
CA GLU A 15 19.13 -57.02 -2.16
C GLU A 15 19.48 -55.93 -3.19
N GLY A 16 19.27 -56.19 -4.48
CA GLY A 16 19.49 -55.21 -5.54
C GLY A 16 18.40 -54.13 -5.54
N GLU A 17 17.14 -54.54 -5.42
CA GLU A 17 15.98 -53.65 -5.30
C GLU A 17 16.11 -52.76 -4.04
N LEU A 18 16.53 -53.31 -2.90
CA LEU A 18 16.74 -52.58 -1.65
C LEU A 18 17.86 -51.54 -1.76
N ARG A 19 18.99 -51.89 -2.40
CA ARG A 19 20.07 -50.94 -2.65
C ARG A 19 19.62 -49.81 -3.57
N SER A 20 18.94 -50.15 -4.66
CA SER A 20 18.45 -49.16 -5.62
C SER A 20 17.43 -48.20 -4.99
N THR A 21 16.54 -48.69 -4.13
CA THR A 21 15.57 -47.82 -3.43
C THR A 21 16.25 -46.95 -2.38
N LEU A 22 17.28 -47.45 -1.70
CA LEU A 22 18.09 -46.64 -0.79
C LEU A 22 18.85 -45.53 -1.53
N ASP A 23 19.47 -45.84 -2.67
CA ASP A 23 20.18 -44.85 -3.49
C ASP A 23 19.21 -43.76 -3.99
N GLU A 24 18.03 -44.15 -4.48
CA GLU A 24 16.97 -43.21 -4.90
C GLU A 24 16.46 -42.35 -3.73
N PHE A 25 16.29 -42.94 -2.54
CA PHE A 25 15.91 -42.19 -1.34
C PHE A 25 16.96 -41.15 -0.97
N MET A 26 18.24 -41.54 -0.97
CA MET A 26 19.34 -40.65 -0.59
C MET A 26 19.51 -39.49 -1.58
N GLU A 27 19.33 -39.75 -2.88
CA GLU A 27 19.32 -38.70 -3.92
C GLU A 27 18.16 -37.71 -3.69
N LYS A 28 16.93 -38.20 -3.59
CA LYS A 28 15.75 -37.34 -3.33
C LYS A 28 15.83 -36.59 -2.01
N HIS A 29 16.44 -37.20 -0.99
CA HIS A 29 16.65 -36.56 0.30
C HIS A 29 17.68 -35.44 0.21
N ALA A 30 18.77 -35.63 -0.55
CA ALA A 30 19.74 -34.57 -0.81
C ALA A 30 19.09 -33.40 -1.55
N ASP A 31 18.30 -33.67 -2.60
CA ASP A 31 17.58 -32.65 -3.35
C ASP A 31 16.57 -31.89 -2.46
N ASN A 32 15.88 -32.59 -1.56
CA ASN A 32 14.97 -31.96 -0.60
C ASN A 32 15.71 -31.07 0.40
N ILE A 33 16.90 -31.46 0.88
CA ILE A 33 17.71 -30.60 1.76
C ILE A 33 18.08 -29.32 1.03
N THR A 34 18.55 -29.42 -0.21
CA THR A 34 18.90 -28.24 -1.01
C THR A 34 17.69 -27.35 -1.24
N ALA A 35 16.57 -27.92 -1.71
CA ALA A 35 15.34 -27.16 -1.95
C ALA A 35 14.77 -26.52 -0.67
N TYR A 36 14.96 -27.16 0.48
CA TYR A 36 14.55 -26.59 1.77
C TYR A 36 15.47 -25.45 2.20
N GLY A 37 16.78 -25.56 1.97
CA GLY A 37 17.73 -24.46 2.18
C GLY A 37 17.40 -23.25 1.31
N ASP A 38 17.15 -23.46 0.01
CA ASP A 38 16.74 -22.40 -0.91
C ASP A 38 15.43 -21.73 -0.44
N LEU A 39 14.48 -22.52 0.07
CA LEU A 39 13.22 -21.99 0.61
C LEU A 39 13.42 -21.17 1.90
N GLU A 40 14.34 -21.57 2.77
CA GLU A 40 14.69 -20.79 3.97
C GLU A 40 15.29 -19.43 3.59
N ASP A 41 16.16 -19.40 2.57
CA ASP A 41 16.72 -18.16 2.03
C ASP A 41 15.64 -17.26 1.43
N ASP A 42 14.73 -17.82 0.61
CA ASP A 42 13.59 -17.09 0.05
C ASP A 42 12.70 -16.51 1.15
N VAL A 43 12.38 -17.30 2.18
CA VAL A 43 11.54 -16.86 3.31
C VAL A 43 12.22 -15.71 4.08
N ALA A 44 13.53 -15.79 4.29
CA ALA A 44 14.27 -14.71 4.94
C ALA A 44 14.23 -13.42 4.09
N GLU A 45 14.45 -13.53 2.79
CA GLU A 45 14.39 -12.38 1.87
C GLU A 45 12.99 -11.74 1.85
N TYR A 46 11.93 -12.55 1.74
CA TYR A 46 10.56 -12.02 1.75
C TYR A 46 10.18 -11.43 3.10
N SER A 47 10.66 -12.00 4.22
CA SER A 47 10.43 -11.43 5.55
C SER A 47 11.07 -10.05 5.68
N GLU A 48 12.30 -9.88 5.21
CA GLU A 48 12.98 -8.57 5.22
C GLU A 48 12.26 -7.56 4.32
N LYS A 49 11.80 -7.98 3.14
CA LYS A 49 11.01 -7.12 2.24
C LYS A 49 9.67 -6.70 2.86
N VAL A 50 8.98 -7.60 3.55
CA VAL A 50 7.72 -7.28 4.22
C VAL A 50 7.96 -6.25 5.31
N GLU A 51 8.98 -6.43 6.16
CA GLU A 51 9.32 -5.47 7.21
C GLU A 51 9.66 -4.09 6.63
N ALA A 52 10.41 -4.04 5.52
CA ALA A 52 10.70 -2.80 4.82
C ALA A 52 9.43 -2.11 4.27
N LEU A 53 8.56 -2.86 3.59
CA LEU A 53 7.31 -2.33 3.03
C LEU A 53 6.32 -1.88 4.12
N GLU A 54 6.29 -2.55 5.27
CA GLU A 54 5.49 -2.13 6.41
C GLU A 54 5.98 -0.78 6.97
N GLY A 55 7.30 -0.59 7.06
CA GLY A 55 7.89 0.70 7.46
C GLY A 55 7.62 1.83 6.46
N ASP A 56 7.72 1.55 5.16
CA ASP A 56 7.40 2.50 4.10
C ASP A 56 5.90 2.88 4.13
N LEU A 57 5.02 1.91 4.40
CA LEU A 57 3.58 2.14 4.51
C LEU A 57 3.23 3.00 5.73
N GLU A 58 3.85 2.77 6.90
CA GLU A 58 3.67 3.62 8.09
C GLU A 58 4.14 5.06 7.82
N THR A 59 5.27 5.21 7.13
CA THR A 59 5.81 6.52 6.73
C THR A 59 4.86 7.24 5.77
N ALA A 60 4.35 6.54 4.76
CA ALA A 60 3.40 7.10 3.80
C ALA A 60 2.07 7.48 4.46
N GLN A 61 1.52 6.62 5.31
CA GLN A 61 0.29 6.90 6.06
C GLN A 61 0.43 8.16 6.91
N THR A 62 1.53 8.29 7.64
CA THR A 62 1.80 9.47 8.46
C THR A 62 1.91 10.73 7.61
N TYR A 63 2.68 10.68 6.51
CA TYR A 63 2.86 11.80 5.59
C TYR A 63 1.54 12.32 5.00
N PHE A 64 0.70 11.42 4.48
CA PHE A 64 -0.59 11.83 3.90
C PHE A 64 -1.60 12.24 4.97
N ALA A 65 -1.56 11.63 6.16
CA ALA A 65 -2.40 12.05 7.27
C ALA A 65 -2.04 13.45 7.79
N GLU A 66 -0.76 13.83 7.81
CA GLU A 66 -0.34 15.19 8.16
C GLU A 66 -0.90 16.21 7.15
N LYS A 67 -0.73 15.94 5.84
CA LYS A 67 -1.32 16.80 4.80
C LYS A 67 -2.85 16.88 4.86
N ALA A 68 -3.51 15.75 5.11
CA ALA A 68 -4.97 15.70 5.23
C ALA A 68 -5.45 16.40 6.52
N SER A 69 -4.67 16.39 7.60
CA SER A 69 -4.95 17.10 8.86
C SER A 69 -5.05 18.60 8.62
N ASP A 70 -4.16 19.17 7.80
CA ASP A 70 -4.16 20.62 7.51
C ASP A 70 -5.47 21.08 6.85
N TYR A 71 -6.08 20.23 6.03
CA TYR A 71 -7.38 20.51 5.40
C TYR A 71 -8.58 20.14 6.27
N THR A 72 -8.57 18.95 6.87
CA THR A 72 -9.72 18.42 7.63
C THR A 72 -9.80 18.95 9.07
N HIS A 73 -8.71 19.53 9.57
CA HIS A 73 -8.53 19.97 10.97
C HIS A 73 -8.73 18.84 11.99
N LEU A 74 -8.57 17.59 11.56
CA LEU A 74 -8.56 16.41 12.43
C LEU A 74 -7.12 16.08 12.80
N GLU A 75 -6.91 15.55 14.00
CA GLU A 75 -5.58 15.12 14.43
C GLU A 75 -5.06 14.00 13.51
N THR A 76 -3.77 14.04 13.16
CA THR A 76 -3.10 13.04 12.32
C THR A 76 -3.36 11.61 12.81
N GLU A 77 -3.31 11.38 14.12
CA GLU A 77 -3.57 10.06 14.73
C GLU A 77 -4.99 9.57 14.43
N VAL A 78 -5.98 10.45 14.50
CA VAL A 78 -7.38 10.13 14.18
C VAL A 78 -7.54 9.81 12.70
N ILE A 79 -6.77 10.48 11.84
CA ILE A 79 -6.81 10.24 10.40
C ILE A 79 -6.21 8.87 10.06
N VAL A 80 -5.03 8.55 10.60
CA VAL A 80 -4.37 7.25 10.42
C VAL A 80 -5.23 6.09 10.95
N GLU A 81 -5.91 6.27 12.08
CA GLU A 81 -6.74 5.21 12.67
C GLU A 81 -8.07 4.96 11.96
N ARG A 82 -8.64 5.99 11.30
CA ARG A 82 -10.02 5.94 10.80
C ARG A 82 -10.16 5.87 9.30
N PHE A 83 -9.11 6.23 8.56
CA PHE A 83 -9.14 6.28 7.11
C PHE A 83 -8.06 5.40 6.52
N SER A 84 -8.39 4.78 5.39
CA SER A 84 -7.43 4.03 4.60
C SER A 84 -6.42 4.97 3.93
N LEU A 85 -5.23 4.45 3.58
CA LEU A 85 -4.21 5.22 2.87
C LEU A 85 -4.74 5.86 1.57
N ALA A 86 -5.62 5.17 0.85
CA ALA A 86 -6.21 5.72 -0.38
C ALA A 86 -7.11 6.94 -0.10
N GLU A 87 -7.91 6.88 0.96
CA GLU A 87 -8.76 8.00 1.39
C GLU A 87 -7.92 9.16 1.92
N THR A 88 -6.82 8.89 2.63
CA THR A 88 -5.92 9.96 3.10
C THR A 88 -5.14 10.62 1.96
N ILE A 89 -4.78 9.87 0.92
CA ILE A 89 -4.20 10.44 -0.32
C ILE A 89 -5.19 11.37 -1.02
N GLU A 90 -6.46 10.98 -1.14
CA GLU A 90 -7.50 11.82 -1.74
C GLU A 90 -7.70 13.11 -0.93
N MET A 91 -7.83 13.00 0.39
CA MET A 91 -7.97 14.16 1.28
C MET A 91 -6.74 15.09 1.25
N ALA A 92 -5.53 14.52 1.18
CA ALA A 92 -4.31 15.31 1.01
C ALA A 92 -4.25 16.00 -0.36
N GLY A 93 -4.80 15.39 -1.41
CA GLY A 93 -4.92 16.03 -2.73
C GLY A 93 -5.92 17.18 -2.76
N GLU A 94 -7.05 17.04 -2.07
CA GLU A 94 -8.00 18.14 -1.88
C GLU A 94 -7.39 19.30 -1.09
N ALA A 95 -6.56 18.99 -0.07
CA ALA A 95 -5.81 20.00 0.68
C ALA A 95 -4.90 20.84 -0.22
N GLU A 96 -4.13 20.17 -1.08
CA GLU A 96 -3.18 20.82 -1.99
C GLU A 96 -3.91 21.64 -3.07
N GLU A 97 -5.05 21.16 -3.57
CA GLU A 97 -5.89 21.91 -4.51
C GLU A 97 -6.56 23.13 -3.86
N ALA A 98 -6.91 23.05 -2.57
CA ALA A 98 -7.45 24.15 -1.79
C ALA A 98 -6.40 25.25 -1.53
N GLU A 99 -5.15 24.88 -1.18
CA GLU A 99 -4.03 25.83 -1.07
C GLU A 99 -3.75 26.55 -2.41
N PHE A 100 -3.88 25.85 -3.54
CA PHE A 100 -3.67 26.43 -4.86
C PHE A 100 -4.83 27.34 -5.32
N SER A 101 -6.00 27.23 -4.66
CA SER A 101 -7.22 27.96 -4.99
C SER A 101 -7.48 29.16 -4.07
N GLU A 102 -6.68 29.39 -3.03
CA GLU A 102 -6.70 30.66 -2.29
C GLU A 102 -6.12 31.78 -3.20
N PRO A 103 -6.93 32.72 -3.71
CA PRO A 103 -6.36 33.93 -4.28
C PRO A 103 -5.68 34.69 -3.13
N GLU A 104 -4.44 35.13 -3.35
CA GLU A 104 -3.80 36.13 -2.48
C GLU A 104 -4.83 37.21 -2.16
N ALA A 105 -5.17 37.34 -0.87
CA ALA A 105 -6.10 38.35 -0.40
C ALA A 105 -5.45 39.72 -0.63
N ASP A 106 -5.75 40.32 -1.78
CA ASP A 106 -5.41 41.70 -2.09
C ASP A 106 -6.12 42.59 -1.05
N GLU A 107 -5.34 43.22 -0.18
CA GLU A 107 -5.80 44.23 0.75
C GLU A 107 -6.49 45.35 -0.02
N VAL A 108 -7.81 45.45 0.09
CA VAL A 108 -8.54 46.65 -0.34
C VAL A 108 -9.43 47.13 0.80
N GLU A 109 -8.91 48.10 1.57
CA GLU A 109 -9.74 49.04 2.31
C GLU A 109 -10.50 49.94 1.33
N ALA A 110 -11.81 50.06 1.52
CA ALA A 110 -12.54 51.34 1.46
C ALA A 110 -13.98 51.18 1.99
N GLU A 111 -14.32 52.04 2.94
CA GLU A 111 -15.66 52.29 3.48
C GLU A 111 -16.68 52.71 2.40
N ASP A 112 -17.96 52.31 2.51
CA ASP A 112 -19.13 53.21 2.71
C ASP A 112 -20.47 52.42 2.65
N GLU A 113 -21.47 52.96 3.35
CA GLU A 113 -22.79 52.44 3.73
C GLU A 113 -23.74 52.03 2.59
N GLY A 114 -24.61 51.06 2.85
CA GLY A 114 -25.78 50.79 2.00
C GLY A 114 -26.53 49.50 2.31
N ASP A 115 -27.53 49.59 3.18
CA ASP A 115 -28.55 48.57 3.49
C ASP A 115 -29.41 48.24 2.26
N GLU A 116 -29.26 47.07 1.61
CA GLU A 116 -30.33 46.40 0.85
C GLU A 116 -30.14 44.86 0.76
N THR A 117 -31.17 44.14 1.17
CA THR A 117 -31.35 42.69 1.07
C THR A 117 -31.24 42.15 -0.37
N ARG A 118 -30.29 41.25 -0.66
CA ARG A 118 -30.47 40.13 -1.59
C ARG A 118 -29.64 38.93 -1.14
N PHE A 119 -30.30 37.80 -0.91
CA PHE A 119 -29.66 36.48 -0.94
C PHE A 119 -29.04 36.30 -2.33
N SER A 120 -27.80 36.72 -2.49
CA SER A 120 -26.96 36.38 -3.64
C SER A 120 -26.65 34.90 -3.51
N GLU A 121 -27.10 34.13 -4.48
CA GLU A 121 -26.94 32.69 -4.62
C GLU A 121 -25.56 32.22 -4.14
N ARG A 122 -25.58 31.38 -3.10
CA ARG A 122 -24.44 30.56 -2.69
C ARG A 122 -23.93 29.86 -3.96
N PRO A 123 -22.64 29.96 -4.34
CA PRO A 123 -22.13 29.13 -5.41
C PRO A 123 -22.42 27.68 -5.02
N GLU A 124 -23.08 26.93 -5.90
CA GLU A 124 -23.37 25.52 -5.72
C GLU A 124 -22.05 24.79 -5.40
N LYS A 125 -21.78 24.55 -4.11
CA LYS A 125 -20.87 23.49 -3.68
C LYS A 125 -21.57 22.19 -4.07
N GLY A 126 -21.30 21.73 -5.28
CA GLY A 126 -22.04 20.61 -5.83
C GLY A 126 -21.55 20.17 -7.20
N ARG A 127 -20.23 20.09 -7.41
CA ARG A 127 -19.73 19.14 -8.40
C ARG A 127 -19.19 17.95 -7.62
N VAL A 128 -20.04 16.93 -7.47
CA VAL A 128 -19.60 15.59 -7.08
C VAL A 128 -18.61 15.16 -8.17
N PRO A 129 -17.34 14.85 -7.84
CA PRO A 129 -16.42 14.31 -8.82
C PRO A 129 -17.06 13.03 -9.39
N SER A 130 -17.17 12.95 -10.71
CA SER A 130 -17.54 11.68 -11.33
C SER A 130 -16.43 10.68 -11.09
N GLU A 131 -16.75 9.38 -10.99
CA GLU A 131 -15.90 8.20 -10.75
C GLU A 131 -14.65 8.03 -11.67
N GLY A 132 -14.15 9.08 -12.31
CA GLY A 132 -12.96 9.08 -13.16
C GLY A 132 -12.06 10.32 -13.07
N ASP A 133 -12.40 11.34 -12.26
CA ASP A 133 -11.53 12.52 -12.08
C ASP A 133 -10.65 12.34 -10.83
N LYS A 134 -9.68 11.42 -10.88
CA LYS A 134 -8.56 11.47 -9.93
C LYS A 134 -7.76 12.73 -10.22
N SER A 135 -7.60 13.62 -9.24
CA SER A 135 -6.79 14.83 -9.38
C SER A 135 -5.37 14.48 -9.85
N ALA A 136 -4.70 15.40 -10.55
CA ALA A 136 -3.34 15.16 -11.04
C ALA A 136 -2.37 14.82 -9.91
N PHE A 137 -2.62 15.35 -8.71
CA PHE A 137 -1.92 15.00 -7.48
C PHE A 137 -2.20 13.56 -7.03
N ALA A 138 -3.47 13.13 -7.00
CA ALA A 138 -3.83 11.77 -6.60
C ALA A 138 -3.20 10.70 -7.52
N GLN A 139 -3.13 10.97 -8.82
CA GLN A 139 -2.42 10.10 -9.77
C GLN A 139 -0.91 10.08 -9.53
N GLN A 140 -0.31 11.23 -9.25
CA GLN A 140 1.12 11.32 -8.96
C GLN A 140 1.49 10.68 -7.61
N ALA A 141 0.63 10.81 -6.61
CA ALA A 141 0.77 10.15 -5.32
C ALA A 141 0.62 8.63 -5.44
N GLU A 142 -0.33 8.14 -6.25
CA GLU A 142 -0.45 6.70 -6.56
C GLU A 142 0.79 6.17 -7.28
N ASP A 143 1.34 6.91 -8.24
CA ASP A 143 2.57 6.54 -8.94
C ASP A 143 3.79 6.54 -8.01
N ASP A 144 3.91 7.51 -7.11
CA ASP A 144 5.04 7.59 -6.18
C ASP A 144 4.95 6.52 -5.08
N VAL A 145 3.75 6.21 -4.60
CA VAL A 145 3.50 5.06 -3.71
C VAL A 145 3.82 3.75 -4.42
N SER A 146 3.42 3.59 -5.69
CA SER A 146 3.73 2.40 -6.48
C SER A 146 5.24 2.23 -6.69
N ARG A 147 5.97 3.34 -6.90
CA ARG A 147 7.44 3.33 -7.00
C ARG A 147 8.13 3.01 -5.67
N LEU A 148 7.63 3.53 -4.55
CA LEU A 148 8.15 3.25 -3.21
C LEU A 148 7.95 1.77 -2.84
N LEU A 149 6.78 1.22 -3.15
CA LEU A 149 6.42 -0.17 -2.86
C LEU A 149 6.94 -1.17 -3.90
N GLY A 150 7.58 -0.70 -4.98
CA GLY A 150 8.14 -1.56 -6.04
C GLY A 150 7.09 -2.38 -6.82
N LEU A 151 5.86 -1.87 -6.95
CA LEU A 151 4.73 -2.50 -7.63
C LEU A 151 4.69 -2.21 -9.14
#